data_AF-A0A6B2C2W3-F1
#
_entry.id   AF-A0A6B2C2W3-F1
#
_cell.length_a   1.000
_cell.length_b   1.000
_cell.length_c   1.000
_cell.angle_alpha   90.00
_cell.angle_beta   90.00
_cell.angle_gamma   90.00
#
_symmetry.space_group_name_H-M   'P 1'
#
loop_
_entity.id
_entity.type
_entity.pdbx_description
1 polymer ?
#
loop_
_entity_poly.entity_id
_entity_poly.type
_entity_poly.pdbx_seq_one_letter_code
_entity_poly.pdbx_strand_id
1 'polypeptide(L)'
;MTTGWAGVYLDIAVTIIIGIAISYLAVAIGLALSKGESKAKTKRFESGNEELGRARGLYMMQYYPYLLVFMLTEPVFVVLFTILLYLHVLSYVVFVLSVIIFVPSLLFALKEAKVLKKWLMPKD
;
A
#
# COMPACT_ATOMS: atom_id res chain seq x y z
N MET A 1 22.64 -15.44 -22.44
CA MET A 1 21.32 -15.89 -21.93
C MET A 1 21.57 -17.03 -20.96
N THR A 2 21.75 -16.74 -19.68
CA THR A 2 21.86 -17.77 -18.63
C THR A 2 20.45 -18.29 -18.33
N THR A 3 20.00 -19.26 -19.12
CA THR A 3 18.68 -19.88 -18.97
C THR A 3 18.68 -20.84 -17.77
N GLY A 4 18.53 -20.29 -16.56
CA GLY A 4 18.37 -21.04 -15.31
C GLY A 4 17.97 -20.12 -14.16
N TRP A 5 17.50 -20.69 -13.04
CA TRP A 5 17.06 -19.93 -11.86
C TRP A 5 18.13 -18.96 -11.33
N ALA A 6 19.41 -19.29 -11.45
CA ALA A 6 20.52 -18.41 -11.09
C ALA A 6 20.55 -17.10 -11.90
N GLY A 7 20.18 -17.16 -13.19
CA GLY A 7 20.07 -15.96 -14.03
C GLY A 7 18.92 -15.07 -13.57
N VAL A 8 17.75 -15.67 -13.28
CA VAL A 8 16.58 -14.94 -12.76
C VAL A 8 16.89 -14.23 -11.44
N TYR A 9 17.54 -14.91 -10.49
CA TYR A 9 17.91 -14.29 -9.22
C TYR A 9 18.94 -13.18 -9.39
N LEU A 10 19.89 -13.35 -10.31
CA LEU A 10 20.86 -12.32 -10.64
C LEU A 10 20.16 -11.09 -11.24
N ASP A 11 19.23 -11.27 -12.17
CA ASP A 11 18.49 -10.19 -12.80
C ASP A 11 17.63 -9.42 -11.77
N ILE A 12 16.96 -10.13 -10.85
CA ILE A 12 16.19 -9.52 -9.75
C ILE A 12 17.13 -8.71 -8.84
N ALA A 13 18.25 -9.31 -8.41
CA ALA A 13 19.22 -8.66 -7.54
C ALA A 13 19.79 -7.39 -8.19
N VAL A 14 20.21 -7.48 -9.45
CA VAL A 14 20.71 -6.34 -10.23
C VAL A 14 19.65 -5.25 -10.34
N THR A 15 18.40 -5.61 -10.62
CA THR A 15 17.29 -4.65 -10.72
C THR A 15 17.05 -3.92 -9.41
N ILE A 16 17.03 -4.63 -8.28
CA ILE A 16 16.86 -4.03 -6.95
C ILE A 16 18.04 -3.09 -6.63
N ILE A 17 19.27 -3.55 -6.85
CA ILE A 17 20.47 -2.77 -6.59
C ILE A 17 20.48 -1.48 -7.42
N ILE A 18 20.19 -1.58 -8.72
CA ILE A 18 20.12 -0.42 -9.61
C ILE A 18 19.01 0.53 -9.16
N GLY A 19 17.81 0.02 -8.84
CA GLY A 19 16.68 0.85 -8.38
C GLY A 19 17.01 1.63 -7.11
N ILE A 20 17.66 0.99 -6.13
CA ILE A 20 18.12 1.64 -4.90
C ILE A 20 19.25 2.63 -5.18
N ALA A 21 20.27 2.22 -5.95
CA ALA A 21 21.43 3.05 -6.26
C ALA A 21 21.04 4.34 -6.99
N ILE A 22 20.15 4.25 -8.00
CA ILE A 22 19.64 5.42 -8.72
C ILE A 22 18.87 6.35 -7.77
N SER A 23 18.05 5.81 -6.86
CA SER A 23 17.29 6.61 -5.90
C SER A 23 18.21 7.40 -4.96
N TYR A 24 19.24 6.75 -4.41
CA TYR A 24 20.23 7.43 -3.58
C TYR A 24 21.08 8.43 -4.35
N LEU A 25 21.48 8.10 -5.58
CA LEU A 25 22.23 9.02 -6.44
C LEU A 25 21.42 10.28 -6.75
N ALA A 26 20.12 10.14 -7.04
CA ALA A 26 19.23 11.27 -7.26
C ALA A 26 19.12 12.17 -6.02
N VAL A 27 19.00 11.59 -4.83
CA VAL A 27 19.02 12.34 -3.57
C VAL A 27 20.37 13.04 -3.35
N ALA A 28 21.48 12.34 -3.59
CA ALA A 28 22.83 12.90 -3.42
C ALA A 28 23.08 14.08 -4.36
N ILE A 29 22.69 13.97 -5.64
CA ILE A 29 22.76 15.05 -6.61
C ILE A 29 21.85 16.22 -6.18
N GLY A 30 20.62 15.92 -5.74
CA GLY A 30 19.68 16.92 -5.26
C GLY A 30 20.22 17.71 -4.06
N LEU A 31 20.85 17.02 -3.11
CA LEU A 31 21.51 17.65 -1.95
C LEU A 31 22.74 18.45 -2.36
N ALA A 32 23.60 17.91 -3.24
CA ALA A 32 24.80 18.60 -3.71
C ALA A 32 24.48 19.88 -4.49
N LEU A 33 23.35 19.92 -5.20
CA LEU A 33 22.89 21.09 -5.95
C LEU A 33 21.96 22.00 -5.12
N SER A 34 21.52 21.57 -3.94
CA SER A 34 20.61 22.36 -3.11
C SER A 34 21.30 23.64 -2.61
N LYS A 35 20.59 24.78 -2.72
CA LYS A 35 21.01 26.03 -2.08
C LYS A 35 20.44 26.08 -0.67
N GLY A 36 21.22 26.62 0.27
CA GLY A 36 20.90 26.67 1.70
C GLY A 36 19.46 27.10 2.01
N GLU A 37 18.88 26.45 3.02
CA GLU A 37 17.50 26.68 3.44
C GLU A 37 17.39 27.91 4.35
N SER A 38 16.29 28.65 4.24
CA SER A 38 15.96 29.72 5.18
C SER A 38 15.11 29.17 6.32
N LYS A 39 15.23 29.74 7.53
CA LYS A 39 14.41 29.36 8.70
C LYS A 39 12.90 29.46 8.47
N ALA A 40 12.46 30.23 7.47
CA ALA A 40 11.06 30.29 7.10
C ALA A 40 10.59 29.03 6.34
N LYS A 41 11.47 28.38 5.58
CA LYS A 41 11.16 27.16 4.82
C LYS A 41 11.06 25.90 5.70
N THR A 42 11.57 25.96 6.93
CA THR A 42 11.52 24.84 7.89
C THR A 42 10.24 24.84 8.73
N LYS A 43 9.42 25.89 8.65
CA LYS A 43 8.11 25.96 9.32
C LYS A 43 7.07 25.15 8.56
N ARG A 44 6.06 24.62 9.27
CA ARG A 44 4.92 23.94 8.66
C ARG A 44 4.15 24.91 7.77
N PHE A 45 3.59 24.36 6.70
CA PHE A 45 2.74 25.12 5.80
C PHE A 45 1.36 25.35 6.46
N GLU A 46 1.13 26.56 6.95
CA GLU A 46 -0.11 26.97 7.63
C GLU A 46 -0.79 28.18 6.94
N SER A 47 -0.61 28.34 5.62
CA SER A 47 -1.14 29.48 4.83
C SER A 47 -0.79 30.87 5.42
N GLY A 48 0.40 30.99 6.01
CA GLY A 48 0.86 32.24 6.66
C GLY A 48 0.41 32.41 8.10
N ASN A 49 -0.36 31.47 8.66
CA ASN A 49 -0.73 31.47 10.07
C ASN A 49 0.42 30.94 10.94
N GLU A 50 0.46 31.36 12.21
CA GLU A 50 1.41 30.80 13.16
C GLU A 50 1.01 29.35 13.53
N GLU A 51 2.01 28.51 13.76
CA GLU A 51 1.82 27.13 14.20
C GLU A 51 1.26 27.12 15.63
N LEU A 52 -0.07 27.08 15.75
CA LEU A 52 -0.77 27.14 17.03
C LEU A 52 -1.52 25.83 17.30
N GLY A 53 -1.23 25.23 18.45
CA GLY A 53 -1.97 24.11 19.00
C GLY A 53 -1.47 22.72 18.60
N ARG A 54 -2.17 21.70 19.09
CA ARG A 54 -1.87 20.29 18.81
C ARG A 54 -2.51 19.88 17.49
N ALA A 55 -1.72 19.27 16.61
CA ALA A 55 -2.25 18.66 15.38
C ALA A 55 -3.35 17.66 15.75
N ARG A 56 -4.52 17.73 15.09
CA ARG A 56 -5.66 16.83 15.38
C ARG A 56 -5.23 15.38 15.11
N GLY A 57 -5.00 14.60 16.16
CA GLY A 57 -4.28 13.32 16.08
C GLY A 57 -5.11 12.05 15.88
N LEU A 58 -6.44 12.14 15.72
CA LEU A 58 -7.33 10.97 15.86
C LEU A 58 -8.24 10.69 14.65
N TYR A 59 -7.90 11.17 13.45
CA TYR A 59 -8.66 10.82 12.24
C TYR A 59 -8.23 9.50 11.59
N MET A 60 -7.16 8.84 12.09
CA MET A 60 -6.66 7.59 11.48
C MET A 60 -7.61 6.41 11.58
N MET A 61 -8.53 6.40 12.56
CA MET A 61 -9.46 5.28 12.73
C MET A 61 -10.47 5.14 11.58
N GLN A 62 -10.64 6.18 10.75
CA GLN A 62 -11.46 6.09 9.54
C GLN A 62 -10.87 5.15 8.48
N TYR A 63 -9.54 4.99 8.47
CA TYR A 63 -8.84 4.11 7.52
C TYR A 63 -8.66 2.68 8.06
N TYR A 64 -8.74 2.51 9.38
CA TYR A 64 -8.61 1.21 10.02
C TYR A 64 -9.50 0.10 9.44
N PRO A 65 -10.81 0.30 9.19
CA PRO A 65 -11.62 -0.75 8.58
C PRO A 65 -11.20 -1.11 7.16
N TYR A 66 -10.70 -0.16 6.38
CA TYR A 66 -10.20 -0.44 5.04
C TYR A 66 -8.91 -1.25 5.08
N LEU A 67 -8.04 -1.00 6.07
CA LEU A 67 -6.86 -1.85 6.33
C LEU A 67 -7.27 -3.27 6.71
N LEU A 68 -8.32 -3.45 7.54
CA LEU A 68 -8.85 -4.77 7.86
C LEU A 68 -9.41 -5.49 6.62
N VAL A 69 -10.22 -4.80 5.81
CA VAL A 69 -10.74 -5.36 4.56
C VAL A 69 -9.59 -5.77 3.64
N PHE A 70 -8.57 -4.93 3.49
CA PHE A 70 -7.40 -5.23 2.69
C PHE A 70 -6.65 -6.48 3.20
N MET A 71 -6.29 -6.50 4.49
CA MET A 71 -5.55 -7.62 5.09
C MET A 71 -6.31 -8.96 5.03
N LEU A 72 -7.64 -8.94 5.12
CA LEU A 72 -8.45 -10.15 5.00
C LEU A 72 -8.64 -10.59 3.54
N THR A 73 -8.62 -9.64 2.60
CA THR A 73 -8.90 -9.89 1.18
C THR A 73 -7.65 -10.31 0.41
N GLU A 74 -6.49 -9.77 0.77
CA GLU A 74 -5.20 -10.11 0.15
C GLU A 74 -4.93 -11.64 0.11
N PRO A 75 -4.96 -12.40 1.22
CA PRO A 75 -4.66 -13.83 1.19
C PRO A 75 -5.66 -14.62 0.34
N VAL A 76 -6.92 -14.18 0.28
CA VAL A 76 -7.94 -14.79 -0.58
C VAL A 76 -7.52 -14.66 -2.04
N PHE A 77 -7.12 -13.46 -2.48
CA PHE A 77 -6.65 -13.26 -3.84
C PHE A 77 -5.38 -14.05 -4.15
N VAL A 78 -4.42 -14.11 -3.22
CA VAL A 78 -3.20 -14.93 -3.40
C VAL A 78 -3.59 -16.38 -3.70
N VAL A 79 -4.48 -16.98 -2.89
CA VAL A 79 -4.95 -18.36 -3.10
C VAL A 79 -5.69 -18.51 -4.44
N LEU A 80 -6.60 -17.59 -4.76
CA LEU A 80 -7.36 -17.65 -6.00
C LEU A 80 -6.46 -17.57 -7.25
N PHE A 81 -5.48 -16.67 -7.24
CA PHE A 81 -4.53 -16.55 -8.35
C PHE A 81 -3.59 -17.75 -8.43
N THR A 82 -3.17 -18.34 -7.30
CA THR A 82 -2.40 -19.60 -7.30
C THR A 82 -3.20 -20.75 -7.92
N ILE A 83 -4.47 -20.90 -7.56
CA ILE A 83 -5.39 -21.92 -8.13
C ILE A 83 -5.51 -21.72 -9.64
N LEU A 84 -5.71 -20.48 -10.09
CA LEU A 84 -5.84 -20.14 -11.50
C LEU A 84 -4.57 -20.45 -12.31
N LEU A 85 -3.40 -20.19 -11.73
CA LEU A 85 -2.10 -20.42 -12.38
C LEU A 85 -1.75 -21.91 -12.50
N TYR A 86 -2.14 -22.72 -11.51
CA TYR A 86 -1.61 -24.08 -11.35
C TYR A 86 -2.55 -25.19 -11.83
N LEU A 87 -3.86 -24.94 -11.93
CA LEU A 87 -4.84 -25.95 -12.30
C LEU A 87 -5.29 -25.77 -13.77
N HIS A 88 -5.43 -26.87 -14.52
CA HIS A 88 -6.03 -26.88 -15.88
C HIS A 88 -7.52 -26.52 -15.85
N VAL A 89 -8.14 -26.26 -17.01
CA VAL A 89 -9.54 -25.84 -17.34
C VAL A 89 -10.60 -25.87 -16.21
N LEU A 90 -10.66 -26.93 -15.39
CA LEU A 90 -11.47 -26.97 -14.15
C LEU A 90 -11.19 -25.79 -13.19
N SER A 91 -9.99 -25.23 -13.24
CA SER A 91 -9.48 -24.11 -12.45
C SER A 91 -10.23 -22.81 -12.68
N TYR A 92 -10.65 -22.56 -13.92
CA TYR A 92 -11.40 -21.35 -14.26
C TYR A 92 -12.77 -21.36 -13.60
N VAL A 93 -13.45 -22.51 -13.62
CA VAL A 93 -14.76 -22.67 -12.99
C VAL A 93 -14.65 -22.51 -11.47
N VAL A 94 -13.66 -23.15 -10.84
CA VAL A 94 -13.43 -23.01 -9.39
C VAL A 94 -13.08 -21.56 -9.02
N PHE A 95 -12.24 -20.89 -9.82
CA PHE A 95 -11.90 -19.49 -9.63
C PHE A 95 -13.13 -18.59 -9.71
N VAL A 96 -13.92 -18.70 -10.78
CA VAL A 96 -15.12 -17.89 -10.99
C VAL A 96 -16.14 -18.13 -9.89
N LEU A 97 -16.40 -19.39 -9.50
CA LEU A 97 -17.31 -19.71 -8.40
C LEU A 97 -16.82 -19.12 -7.08
N SER A 98 -15.52 -19.23 -6.80
CA SER A 98 -14.94 -18.67 -5.57
C SER A 98 -15.02 -17.14 -5.54
N VAL A 99 -14.82 -16.47 -6.67
CA VAL A 99 -15.03 -15.02 -6.79
C VAL A 99 -16.50 -14.66 -6.57
N ILE A 100 -17.44 -15.38 -7.18
CA ILE A 100 -18.88 -15.15 -7.00
C ILE A 100 -19.28 -15.31 -5.54
N ILE A 101 -18.72 -16.29 -4.82
CA ILE A 101 -18.98 -16.51 -3.39
C ILE A 101 -18.31 -15.43 -2.53
N PHE A 102 -17.11 -14.98 -2.88
CA PHE A 102 -16.34 -14.02 -2.09
C PHE A 102 -16.82 -12.58 -2.24
N VAL A 103 -17.22 -12.16 -3.45
CA VAL A 103 -17.64 -10.78 -3.75
C VAL A 103 -18.75 -10.27 -2.82
N PRO A 104 -19.82 -11.02 -2.50
CA PRO A 104 -20.83 -10.59 -1.54
C PRO A 104 -20.25 -10.25 -0.16
N SER A 105 -19.33 -11.07 0.35
CA SER A 105 -18.66 -10.84 1.63
C SER A 105 -17.80 -9.57 1.59
N LEU A 106 -17.08 -9.35 0.48
CA LEU A 106 -16.29 -8.13 0.27
C LEU A 106 -17.18 -6.88 0.21
N LEU A 107 -18.29 -6.93 -0.54
CA LEU A 107 -19.24 -5.82 -0.64
C LEU A 107 -19.87 -5.49 0.71
N PHE A 108 -20.21 -6.52 1.49
CA PHE A 108 -20.68 -6.35 2.86
C PHE A 108 -19.63 -5.66 3.73
N ALA A 109 -18.39 -6.16 3.73
CA ALA A 109 -17.31 -5.59 4.53
C ALA A 109 -17.00 -4.13 4.13
N LEU A 110 -17.05 -3.80 2.83
CA LEU A 110 -16.88 -2.42 2.35
C LEU A 110 -18.05 -1.51 2.75
N LYS A 111 -19.28 -2.02 2.78
CA LYS A 111 -20.44 -1.27 3.28
C LYS A 111 -20.26 -0.94 4.76
N GLU A 112 -19.77 -1.89 5.55
CA GLU A 112 -19.51 -1.74 6.98
C GLU A 112 -18.33 -0.79 7.27
N ALA A 113 -17.28 -0.84 6.44
CA ALA A 113 -16.14 0.07 6.54
C ALA A 113 -16.53 1.55 6.37
N LYS A 114 -17.57 1.83 5.56
CA LYS A 114 -18.09 3.19 5.35
C LYS A 114 -18.84 3.76 6.55
N VAL A 115 -19.28 2.92 7.49
CA VAL A 115 -20.07 3.37 8.65
C VAL A 115 -19.14 3.96 9.71
N LEU A 116 -18.74 5.22 9.51
CA LEU A 116 -17.79 5.94 10.38
C LEU A 116 -18.10 5.79 11.87
N LYS A 117 -19.38 5.83 12.25
CA LYS A 117 -19.82 5.70 13.66
C LYS A 117 -19.32 4.41 14.35
N LYS A 118 -19.09 3.32 13.60
CA LYS A 118 -18.60 2.05 14.13
C LYS A 118 -17.09 2.05 14.41
N TRP A 119 -16.36 3.02 13.86
CA TRP A 119 -14.90 3.11 13.87
C TRP A 119 -14.40 4.34 14.61
N LEU A 120 -15.31 5.16 15.15
CA LEU A 120 -14.94 6.26 16.03
C LEU A 120 -14.58 5.68 17.39
N MET A 121 -13.43 6.10 17.92
CA MET A 121 -13.10 5.88 19.31
C MET A 121 -14.12 6.65 20.18
N PRO A 122 -14.62 6.07 21.28
CA PRO A 122 -15.42 6.79 22.25
C PRO A 122 -14.70 8.07 22.66
N LYS A 123 -15.44 9.18 22.72
CA LYS A 123 -14.91 10.42 23.28
C LYS A 123 -15.14 10.36 24.78
N ASP A 124 -14.10 9.98 25.49
CA ASP A 124 -13.99 10.23 26.94
C ASP A 124 -13.59 11.70 27.15
#